data_AF-A0A0M8X0D8-F1
#
_entry.id   AF-A0A0M8X0D8-F1
#
_cell.length_a   1.000
_cell.length_b   1.000
_cell.length_c   1.000
_cell.angle_alpha   90.00
_cell.angle_beta   90.00
_cell.angle_gamma   90.00
#
_symmetry.space_group_name_H-M   'P 1'
#
loop_
_entity.id
_entity.type
_entity.pdbx_description
1 polymer ?
#
loop_
_entity_poly.entity_id
_entity_poly.type
_entity_poly.pdbx_seq_one_letter_code
_entity_poly.pdbx_strand_id
1 'polypeptide(L)' 'MLDRLLAGGVVITGDITLRIADVDLVRIDLNALISSVNAQVPSPFEELL' A
#
# COMPACT_ATOMS: atom_id res chain seq x y z
N MET A 1 8.82 17.30 13.38
CA MET A 1 7.76 16.26 13.31
C MET A 1 7.37 15.88 11.87
N LEU A 2 8.22 16.14 10.86
CA LEU A 2 8.09 15.58 9.50
C LEU A 2 9.06 14.40 9.28
N ASP A 3 10.05 14.24 10.16
CA ASP A 3 11.16 13.29 10.01
C ASP A 3 10.72 11.82 9.97
N ARG A 4 9.57 11.48 10.55
CA ARG A 4 9.01 10.11 10.47
C ARG A 4 8.28 9.84 9.16
N LEU A 5 7.79 10.87 8.48
CA LEU A 5 7.26 10.76 7.11
C LEU A 5 8.41 10.58 6.10
N LEU A 6 9.59 11.13 6.41
CA LEU A 6 10.80 11.00 5.59
C LEU A 6 11.61 9.72 5.89
N ALA A 7 11.58 9.20 7.12
CA ALA A 7 12.34 8.01 7.52
C ALA A 7 11.53 6.70 7.59
N GLY A 8 10.20 6.76 7.62
CA GLY A 8 9.35 5.59 7.96
C GLY A 8 8.48 5.03 6.83
N GLY A 9 8.21 5.80 5.77
CA GLY A 9 7.37 5.35 4.66
C GLY A 9 6.45 6.44 4.08
N VAL A 10 5.80 6.11 2.96
CA VAL A 10 4.86 6.95 2.22
C VAL A 10 3.44 6.46 2.43
N VAL A 11 2.52 7.36 2.77
CA VAL A 11 1.08 7.04 2.78
C VAL A 11 0.52 7.31 1.38
N ILE A 12 -0.14 6.31 0.80
CA ILE A 12 -0.90 6.41 -0.44
C ILE A 12 -2.38 6.37 -0.09
N THR A 13 -3.09 7.41 -0.51
CA THR A 13 -4.55 7.46 -0.48
C THR A 13 -5.07 7.54 -1.91
N GLY A 14 -6.20 6.90 -2.17
CA GLY A 14 -6.83 6.92 -3.48
C GLY A 14 -7.97 5.93 -3.57
N ASP A 15 -8.43 5.67 -4.78
CA ASP A 15 -9.41 4.63 -5.04
C ASP A 15 -9.07 3.90 -6.34
N ILE A 16 -9.42 2.62 -6.38
CA ILE A 16 -9.33 1.79 -7.58
C ILE A 16 -10.71 1.26 -7.89
N THR A 17 -11.11 1.36 -9.16
CA THR A 17 -12.35 0.76 -9.66
C THR A 17 -12.03 -0.34 -10.65
N LEU A 18 -12.52 -1.55 -10.36
CA LEU A 18 -12.43 -2.71 -11.24
C LEU A 18 -13.63 -2.70 -12.17
N ARG A 19 -13.33 -2.61 -13.47
CA ARG A 19 -14.32 -2.47 -14.54
C ARG A 19 -14.26 -3.66 -15.48
N ILE A 20 -15.42 -4.19 -15.89
CA ILE A 20 -15.53 -5.26 -16.89
C ILE A 20 -16.60 -4.86 -17.89
N ALA A 21 -16.30 -4.99 -19.20
CA ALA A 21 -17.22 -4.65 -20.28
C ALA A 21 -17.85 -3.25 -20.11
N ASP A 22 -17.01 -2.25 -19.78
CA ASP A 22 -17.40 -0.85 -19.52
C ASP A 22 -18.34 -0.61 -18.33
N VAL A 23 -18.58 -1.64 -17.49
CA VAL A 23 -19.36 -1.52 -16.25
C VAL A 23 -18.45 -1.58 -15.03
N ASP A 24 -18.59 -0.59 -14.14
CA ASP A 24 -17.90 -0.55 -12.84
C ASP A 24 -18.50 -1.60 -11.90
N LEU A 25 -17.70 -2.59 -11.49
CA LEU A 25 -18.18 -3.68 -10.63
C LEU A 25 -17.83 -3.47 -9.16
N VAL A 26 -16.59 -3.08 -8.90
CA VAL A 26 -16.06 -2.98 -7.54
C VAL A 26 -15.25 -1.70 -7.44
N ARG A 27 -15.54 -0.89 -6.43
CA ARG A 27 -14.73 0.25 -6.03
C ARG A 27 -14.08 -0.03 -4.68
N ILE A 28 -12.80 0.23 -4.60
CA ILE A 28 -11.96 0.02 -3.42
C ILE A 28 -11.33 1.36 -3.08
N ASP A 29 -11.65 1.90 -1.91
CA ASP A 29 -10.94 3.05 -1.37
C ASP A 29 -9.66 2.56 -0.65
N LEU A 30 -8.53 3.10 -1.08
CA LEU A 30 -7.20 2.73 -0.62
C LEU A 30 -6.69 3.73 0.42
N ASN A 31 -6.25 3.18 1.54
CA ASN A 31 -5.43 3.87 2.53
C ASN A 31 -4.26 2.95 2.89
N ALA A 32 -3.13 3.11 2.20
CA ALA A 32 -1.97 2.24 2.33
C ALA A 32 -0.77 3.03 2.88
N LEU A 33 0.01 2.41 3.76
CA LEU A 33 1.32 2.91 4.19
C LEU A 33 2.40 2.00 3.59
N ILE A 34 3.27 2.56 2.76
CA ILE A 34 4.41 1.88 2.17
C ILE A 34 5.66 2.26 2.96
N SER A 35 6.24 1.30 3.68
CA SER A 35 7.54 1.45 4.33
C SER A 35 8.60 0.58 3.65
N SER A 36 9.88 0.92 3.81
CA SER A 36 10.97 0.05 3.35
C SER A 36 11.04 -1.19 4.23
N VAL A 37 11.12 -2.36 3.61
CA VAL A 37 11.46 -3.61 4.31
C VAL A 37 12.92 -3.57 4.74
N ASN A 38 13.20 -3.92 5.99
CA ASN A 38 14.55 -4.04 6.55
C ASN A 38 14.53 -5.02 7.75
N ALA A 39 15.67 -5.26 8.39
CA ALA A 39 15.77 -6.20 9.52
C ALA A 39 14.85 -5.83 10.71
N GLN A 40 14.52 -4.54 10.87
CA GLN A 40 13.63 -4.04 11.91
C GLN A 40 12.15 -4.03 11.48
N VAL A 41 11.88 -4.04 10.17
CA VAL A 41 10.54 -4.09 9.57
C VAL A 41 10.53 -5.17 8.49
N PRO A 42 10.37 -6.46 8.87
CA PRO A 42 10.41 -7.56 7.92
C PRO A 42 9.18 -7.59 7.02
N SER A 43 9.31 -8.22 5.84
CA SER A 43 8.18 -8.47 4.93
C SER A 43 7.16 -9.38 5.63
N PRO A 44 5.85 -9.04 5.58
CA PRO A 44 4.81 -9.92 6.11
C PRO A 44 4.52 -11.12 5.19
N PHE A 45 4.99 -11.09 3.95
CA PHE A 45 4.88 -12.22 3.03
C PHE A 45 6.06 -13.16 3.28
N GLU A 46 5.76 -14.42 3.60
CA GLU A 46 6.77 -15.48 3.69
C GLU A 46 7.52 -15.56 2.35
N GLU A 47 8.86 -15.54 2.40
CA GLU A 47 9.67 -15.96 1.27
C GLU A 47 9.42 -17.46 1.07
N LEU A 48 8.52 -17.79 0.15
CA LEU A 48 8.34 -19.16 -0.30
C LEU A 48 9.63 -19.61 -0.99
N LEU A 49 10.50 -20.27 -0.23
CA LEU A 49 11.69 -20.98 -0.70
C LEU A 49 11.33 -22.27 -1.44
#